data_AF-A0A536JFN2-F1
#
_entry.id   AF-A0A536JFN2-F1
#
_cell.length_a   1.000
_cell.length_b   1.000
_cell.length_c   1.000
_cell.angle_alpha   90.00
_cell.angle_beta   90.00
_cell.angle_gamma   90.00
#
_symmetry.space_group_name_H-M   'P 1'
#
loop_
_entity.id
_entity.type
_entity.pdbx_description
1 polymer ?
#
loop_
_entity_poly.entity_id
_entity_poly.type
_entity_poly.pdbx_seq_one_letter_code
_entity_poly.pdbx_strand_id
1 'polypeptide(L)' 'MKARLCLTCGHVGCCDSSKNKHATKHYTATHHPVIDSFEPGDHWRWCYADEQYSRLTS' A
#
# COMPACT_ATOMS: atom_id res chain seq x y z
N MET A 1 14.09 2.72 -0.96
CA MET A 1 13.44 1.39 -1.06
C MET A 1 12.11 1.51 -0.35
N LYS A 2 11.03 1.80 -1.09
CA LYS A 2 9.73 2.07 -0.48
C LYS A 2 8.96 0.75 -0.36
N ALA A 3 8.44 0.42 0.81
CA ALA A 3 7.66 -0.80 1.05
C ALA A 3 6.20 -0.46 1.37
N ARG A 4 5.29 -1.34 0.93
CA ARG A 4 3.85 -1.25 1.14
C ARG A 4 3.38 -2.46 1.92
N LEU A 5 2.67 -2.23 3.01
CA LEU A 5 2.05 -3.28 3.82
C LEU A 5 0.57 -3.36 3.49
N CYS A 6 0.07 -4.53 3.12
CA CYS A 6 -1.37 -4.76 3.03
C CYS A 6 -1.96 -4.92 4.44
N LEU A 7 -2.95 -4.09 4.80
CA LEU A 7 -3.59 -4.18 6.11
C LEU A 7 -4.63 -5.29 6.20
N THR A 8 -5.04 -5.87 5.07
CA THR A 8 -6.01 -6.98 5.05
C THR A 8 -5.36 -8.32 5.36
N CYS A 9 -4.15 -8.57 4.83
CA CYS A 9 -3.48 -9.88 4.95
C CYS A 9 -2.05 -9.82 5.49
N GLY A 10 -1.49 -8.63 5.74
CA GLY A 10 -0.13 -8.45 6.24
C GLY A 10 0.97 -8.59 5.18
N HIS A 11 0.63 -8.71 3.89
CA HIS A 11 1.61 -8.84 2.82
C HIS A 11 2.46 -7.58 2.65
N VAL A 12 3.80 -7.71 2.64
CA VAL A 12 4.73 -6.60 2.38
C VAL A 12 5.29 -6.69 0.96
N GLY A 13 4.98 -5.70 0.13
CA GLY A 13 5.48 -5.58 -1.24
C GLY A 13 6.33 -4.33 -1.45
N CYS A 14 7.19 -4.31 -2.47
CA CYS A 14 7.89 -3.08 -2.86
C CYS A 14 6.96 -2.12 -3.62
N CYS A 15 7.21 -0.81 -3.48
CA CYS A 15 6.36 0.25 -3.99
C CYS A 15 6.21 0.22 -5.52
N ASP A 16 5.07 0.72 -5.99
CA ASP A 16 4.61 0.78 -7.38
C ASP A 16 5.59 1.50 -8.34
N SER A 17 6.54 2.28 -7.80
CA SER A 17 7.60 2.97 -8.55
C SER A 17 8.74 2.05 -9.03
N SER A 18 8.79 0.80 -8.58
CA SER A 18 9.59 -0.22 -9.28
C SER A 18 8.80 -0.66 -10.51
N LYS A 19 9.46 -0.99 -11.64
CA LYS A 19 8.87 -1.36 -12.96
C LYS A 19 7.65 -2.34 -12.95
N ASN A 20 7.26 -2.90 -11.81
CA ASN A 20 6.33 -3.99 -11.65
C ASN A 20 5.05 -3.72 -10.83
N LYS A 21 4.65 -2.47 -10.55
CA LYS A 21 3.30 -2.14 -10.02
C LYS A 21 2.77 -3.09 -8.93
N HIS A 22 3.60 -3.46 -7.95
CA HIS A 22 3.33 -4.65 -7.12
C HIS A 22 2.13 -4.47 -6.18
N ALA A 23 1.90 -3.26 -5.66
CA ALA A 23 0.75 -2.99 -4.81
C ALA A 23 -0.57 -3.08 -5.59
N THR A 24 -0.58 -2.57 -6.83
CA THR A 24 -1.74 -2.66 -7.73
C THR A 24 -2.00 -4.10 -8.16
N LYS A 25 -0.96 -4.86 -8.53
CA LYS A 25 -1.10 -6.30 -8.85
C LYS A 25 -1.63 -7.10 -7.66
N HIS A 26 -1.17 -6.80 -6.45
CA HIS A 26 -1.67 -7.44 -5.25
C HIS A 26 -3.16 -7.17 -5.07
N TYR A 27 -3.59 -5.90 -5.20
CA TYR A 27 -5.01 -5.55 -5.17
C TYR A 27 -5.81 -6.30 -6.25
N THR A 28 -5.38 -6.30 -7.51
CA THR A 28 -6.12 -7.01 -8.57
C THR A 28 -6.20 -8.53 -8.35
N ALA A 29 -5.18 -9.14 -7.73
CA ALA A 29 -5.17 -10.58 -7.47
C ALA A 29 -5.98 -10.99 -6.23
N THR A 30 -6.03 -10.14 -5.20
CA THR A 30 -6.59 -10.50 -3.88
C THR A 30 -7.83 -9.71 -3.51
N HIS A 31 -8.10 -8.60 -4.19
CA HIS A 31 -9.08 -7.58 -3.85
C HIS A 31 -8.89 -6.97 -2.45
N HIS A 32 -7.66 -6.97 -1.91
CA HIS A 32 -7.36 -6.27 -0.66
C HIS A 32 -7.25 -4.76 -0.88
N PRO A 33 -8.18 -3.95 -0.35
CA PRO A 33 -8.34 -2.58 -0.78
C PRO A 33 -7.35 -1.61 -0.12
N VAL A 34 -6.80 -1.95 1.06
CA VAL A 34 -6.02 -1.00 1.87
C VAL A 34 -4.55 -1.41 1.99
N ILE A 35 -3.66 -0.47 1.67
CA ILE A 35 -2.22 -0.56 1.89
C ILE A 35 -1.73 0.58 2.79
N ASP A 36 -0.67 0.33 3.55
CA ASP A 36 0.03 1.27 4.42
C ASP A 36 1.47 1.49 3.92
N SER A 37 2.02 2.66 4.22
CA SER A 37 3.42 3.00 4.01
C SER A 37 4.27 2.37 5.11
N PHE A 38 5.16 1.46 4.73
CA PHE A 38 6.10 0.83 5.67
C PHE A 38 7.46 1.56 5.68
N GLU A 39 7.45 2.87 5.42
CA GLU A 39 8.64 3.71 5.48
C GLU A 39 8.72 4.40 6.85
N PRO A 40 9.90 4.39 7.51
CA PRO A 40 10.08 5.10 8.78
C PRO A 40 9.90 6.61 8.57
N GLY A 41 8.93 7.19 9.29
CA GLY A 41 8.61 8.63 9.22
C GLY A 41 7.51 9.01 8.22
N ASP A 42 7.05 8.07 7.39
CA ASP A 42 6.00 8.30 6.40
C ASP A 42 4.78 7.42 6.73
N HIS A 43 3.85 7.96 7.51
CA HIS A 43 2.65 7.26 7.97
C HIS A 43 1.44 7.69 7.15
N TRP A 44 1.11 6.90 6.13
CA TRP A 44 -0.09 7.10 5.33
C TRP A 44 -0.61 5.78 4.79
N ARG A 45 -1.92 5.75 4.54
CA ARG A 45 -2.59 4.63 3.89
C ARG A 45 -3.22 5.05 2.59
N TRP A 46 -3.35 4.09 1.68
CA TRP A 46 -4.08 4.23 0.43
C TRP A 46 -5.16 3.16 0.36
N CYS A 47 -6.37 3.60 0.02
CA CYS A 47 -7.49 2.72 -0.31
C CYS A 47 -7.71 2.71 -1.82
N TYR A 48 -7.57 1.54 -2.45
CA TYR A 48 -7.85 1.35 -3.87
C TYR A 48 -9.35 1.42 -4.19
N ALA A 49 -10.22 1.09 -3.24
CA ALA A 49 -11.67 1.13 -3.46
C ALA A 49 -12.19 2.58 -3.50
N ASP A 50 -11.69 3.42 -2.61
CA ASP A 50 -12.08 4.84 -2.52
C ASP A 50 -11.18 5.76 -3.36
N GLU A 51 -10.05 5.25 -3.85
CA GLU A 51 -9.00 6.02 -4.52
C GLU A 51 -8.50 7.22 -3.68
N GLN A 52 -8.50 7.06 -2.34
CA GLN A 52 -8.09 8.09 -1.39
C GLN A 52 -6.88 7.66 -0.57
N TYR A 53 -6.04 8.63 -0.23
CA TYR A 53 -5.01 8.46 0.78
C TYR A 53 -5.39 9.17 2.08
N SER A 54 -5.15 8.49 3.20
CA SER A 54 -5.28 9.07 4.52
C SER A 54 -3.89 9.22 5.13
N ARG A 55 -3.49 10.44 5.44
CA ARG A 55 -2.26 10.68 6.21
C ARG A 55 -2.55 10.49 7.69
N LEU A 56 -1.82 9.61 8.33
CA LEU A 56 -1.92 9.42 9.77
C LEU A 56 -1.02 10.47 10.39
N THR A 57 -1.60 11.61 10.75
CA THR A 57 -0.93 12.56 11.64
C THR A 57 -0.85 11.91 13.00
N SER A 58 0.36 11.53 13.41
CA SER A 58 0.63 11.19 14.80
C SER A 58 0.53 12.42 15.69
#